data_AF-A0A961F7U3-F1
#
_entry.id   AF-A0A961F7U3-F1
#
_cell.length_a   1.000
_cell.length_b   1.000
_cell.length_c   1.000
_cell.angle_alpha   90.00
_cell.angle_beta   90.00
_cell.angle_gamma   90.00
#
_symmetry.space_group_name_H-M   'P 1'
#
loop_
_entity.id
_entity.type
_entity.pdbx_description
1 polymer ?
#
loop_
_entity_poly.entity_id
_entity_poly.type
_entity_poly.pdbx_seq_one_letter_code
_entity_poly.pdbx_strand_id
1 'polypeptide(L)' 'MSTFVLHTPAPAAWSAPFKVLRDRWIRRSLYRRTLNELSALSDRELDDIGLNRSSLESVVYHATYEAR' A
#
# COMPACT_ATOMS: atom_id res chain seq x y z
N MET A 1 49.98 -14.93 31.26
CA MET A 1 49.04 -13.82 31.50
C MET A 1 48.37 -13.48 30.18
N SER A 2 47.30 -14.20 29.81
CA SER A 2 46.63 -14.03 28.51
C SER A 2 45.45 -13.06 28.63
N THR A 3 45.51 -11.97 27.88
CA THR A 3 44.41 -11.00 27.74
C THR A 3 43.43 -11.51 26.70
N PHE A 4 42.23 -11.87 27.17
CA PHE A 4 41.13 -12.33 26.35
C PHE A 4 40.36 -11.11 25.81
N VAL A 5 40.49 -10.84 24.51
CA VAL A 5 39.74 -9.76 23.84
C VAL A 5 38.36 -10.30 23.44
N LEU A 6 37.30 -9.80 24.06
CA LEU A 6 35.94 -10.07 23.60
C LEU A 6 35.69 -9.30 22.30
N HIS A 7 35.60 -10.02 21.19
CA HIS A 7 34.89 -9.56 20.00
C HIS A 7 33.41 -9.43 20.38
N THR A 8 32.91 -8.22 20.50
CA THR A 8 31.47 -7.94 20.60
C THR A 8 30.88 -8.04 19.19
N PRO A 9 30.05 -9.04 18.86
CA PRO A 9 29.28 -8.99 17.62
C PRO A 9 28.22 -7.89 17.78
N ALA A 10 28.20 -6.92 16.88
CA ALA A 10 27.13 -5.93 16.83
C ALA A 10 25.77 -6.64 16.75
N PRO A 11 24.74 -6.22 17.51
CA PRO A 11 23.42 -6.82 17.39
C PRO A 11 22.92 -6.60 15.96
N ALA A 12 22.73 -7.70 15.23
CA ALA A 12 22.19 -7.71 13.88
C ALA A 12 20.96 -6.79 13.82
N ALA A 13 20.91 -5.87 12.86
CA ALA A 13 19.89 -4.84 12.82
C ALA A 13 18.48 -5.44 12.63
N TRP A 14 17.67 -5.43 13.70
CA TRP A 14 16.24 -5.73 13.67
C TRP A 14 15.43 -4.62 12.97
N SER A 15 16.08 -3.71 12.24
CA SER A 15 15.43 -2.67 11.45
C SER A 15 14.86 -3.30 10.18
N ALA A 16 13.81 -4.10 10.37
CA ALA A 16 12.86 -4.36 9.31
C ALA A 16 12.46 -3.00 8.69
N PRO A 17 12.27 -2.92 7.37
CA PRO A 17 12.02 -1.68 6.67
C PRO A 17 10.59 -1.21 6.91
N PHE A 18 10.30 -0.71 8.13
CA PHE A 18 8.98 -0.20 8.53
C PHE A 18 8.40 0.80 7.53
N LYS A 19 9.27 1.55 6.84
CA LYS A 19 8.89 2.47 5.77
C LYS A 19 8.22 1.76 4.58
N VAL A 20 8.77 0.63 4.14
CA VAL A 20 8.22 -0.17 3.03
C VAL A 20 6.89 -0.81 3.40
N LEU A 21 6.78 -1.33 4.64
CA LEU A 21 5.52 -1.87 5.14
C LEU A 21 4.44 -0.79 5.27
N ARG A 22 4.80 0.39 5.80
CA ARG A 22 3.89 1.53 5.94
C ARG A 22 3.39 2.01 4.58
N ASP A 23 4.29 2.18 3.62
CA ASP A 23 3.93 2.65 2.29
C ASP A 23 3.03 1.63 1.56
N ARG A 24 3.23 0.32 1.79
CA ARG A 24 2.32 -0.73 1.27
C ARG A 24 0.95 -0.69 1.93
N TRP A 25 0.88 -0.41 3.23
CA TRP A 25 -0.36 -0.26 3.98
C TRP A 25 -1.19 0.93 3.52
N ILE A 26 -0.55 2.10 3.36
CA ILE A 26 -1.23 3.33 2.88
C ILE A 26 -1.83 3.11 1.50
N ARG A 27 -1.09 2.48 0.57
CA ARG A 27 -1.61 2.13 -0.76
C ARG A 27 -2.82 1.21 -0.69
N ARG A 28 -2.77 0.19 0.17
CA ARG A 28 -3.87 -0.75 0.35
C ARG A 28 -5.11 -0.08 0.97
N SER A 29 -4.94 0.84 1.91
CA SER A 29 -6.07 1.55 2.50
C SER A 29 -6.70 2.53 1.51
N LEU A 30 -5.89 3.25 0.73
CA LEU A 30 -6.37 4.13 -0.34
C LEU A 30 -7.15 3.34 -1.37
N TYR A 31 -6.57 2.26 -1.90
CA TYR A 31 -7.25 1.36 -2.85
C TYR A 31 -8.63 0.93 -2.36
N ARG A 32 -8.70 0.37 -1.14
CA ARG A 32 -9.97 -0.11 -0.58
C ARG A 32 -10.97 1.02 -0.32
N ARG A 33 -10.50 2.18 0.11
CA ARG A 33 -11.35 3.34 0.36
C ARG A 33 -11.96 3.85 -0.95
N THR A 34 -11.15 4.08 -1.96
CA THR A 34 -11.60 4.55 -3.27
C THR A 34 -12.53 3.53 -3.95
N LEU A 35 -12.23 2.23 -3.85
CA LEU A 35 -13.14 1.18 -4.33
C LEU A 35 -14.47 1.19 -3.60
N ASN A 36 -14.46 1.31 -2.28
CA ASN A 36 -15.69 1.36 -1.50
C ASN A 36 -16.52 2.61 -1.85
N GLU A 37 -15.90 3.78 -1.96
CA GLU A 37 -16.55 5.03 -2.36
C GLU A 37 -17.17 4.92 -3.76
N LEU A 38 -16.43 4.37 -4.74
CA LEU A 38 -16.96 4.13 -6.09
C LEU A 38 -18.03 3.04 -6.13
N SER A 39 -17.90 1.99 -5.32
CA SER A 39 -18.90 0.91 -5.24
C SER A 39 -20.18 1.33 -4.54
N ALA A 40 -20.11 2.37 -3.70
CA ALA A 40 -21.26 2.96 -3.05
C ALA A 40 -22.09 3.83 -4.03
N LEU A 41 -21.51 4.25 -5.15
CA LEU A 41 -22.25 4.88 -6.25
C LEU A 41 -23.16 3.86 -6.94
N SER A 42 -24.35 4.32 -7.32
CA SER A 42 -25.31 3.54 -8.11
C SER A 42 -24.83 3.35 -9.55
N ASP A 43 -25.36 2.34 -10.24
CA ASP A 43 -25.02 2.10 -11.67
C ASP A 43 -25.27 3.33 -12.54
N ARG A 44 -26.28 4.13 -12.19
CA ARG A 44 -26.61 5.36 -12.91
C ARG A 44 -25.59 6.46 -12.71
N GLU A 45 -25.10 6.64 -11.48
CA GLU A 45 -24.04 7.62 -11.18
C GLU A 45 -22.72 7.21 -11.84
N LEU A 46 -22.46 5.90 -11.94
CA LEU A 46 -21.32 5.36 -12.68
C LEU A 46 -21.49 5.58 -14.19
N ASP A 47 -22.67 5.31 -14.76
CA ASP A 47 -22.95 5.56 -16.18
C ASP A 47 -22.86 7.05 -16.54
N ASP A 48 -23.32 7.95 -15.67
CA ASP A 48 -23.24 9.40 -15.89
C ASP A 48 -21.79 9.90 -16.03
N ILE A 49 -20.84 9.24 -15.36
CA ILE A 49 -19.40 9.53 -15.47
C ILE A 49 -18.69 8.58 -16.46
N GLY A 50 -19.43 7.73 -17.17
CA GLY A 50 -18.92 6.79 -18.17
C GLY A 50 -18.09 5.63 -17.59
N LEU A 51 -18.33 5.25 -16.33
CA LEU A 51 -17.67 4.14 -15.67
C LEU A 51 -18.61 2.94 -15.54
N ASN A 52 -18.04 1.73 -15.67
CA ASN A 52 -18.73 0.48 -15.41
C ASN A 52 -18.10 -0.23 -14.20
N ARG A 53 -18.88 -1.01 -13.44
CA ARG A 53 -18.43 -1.76 -12.25
C ARG A 53 -17.23 -2.66 -12.52
N SER A 54 -17.17 -3.29 -13.69
CA SER A 54 -16.03 -4.11 -14.13
C SER A 54 -14.75 -3.30 -14.36
N SER A 55 -14.88 -2.01 -14.68
CA SER A 55 -13.76 -1.10 -14.92
C SER A 55 -13.27 -0.41 -13.64
N LEU A 56 -14.07 -0.39 -12.58
CA LEU A 56 -13.72 0.24 -11.30
C LEU A 56 -12.41 -0.31 -10.73
N GLU A 57 -12.22 -1.62 -10.76
CA GLU A 57 -11.02 -2.24 -10.20
C GLU A 57 -9.75 -1.77 -10.94
N SER A 58 -9.82 -1.65 -12.27
CA SER A 58 -8.75 -1.13 -13.11
C SER A 58 -8.50 0.36 -12.82
N VAL A 59 -9.55 1.18 -12.78
CA VAL A 59 -9.43 2.63 -12.55
C VAL A 59 -8.83 2.93 -11.17
N VAL A 60 -9.28 2.23 -10.12
CA VAL A 60 -8.71 2.40 -8.78
C VAL A 60 -7.26 1.92 -8.72
N TYR A 61 -6.93 0.84 -9.43
CA TYR A 61 -5.54 0.40 -9.54
C TYR A 61 -4.66 1.48 -10.18
N HIS A 62 -5.07 2.03 -11.34
CA HIS A 62 -4.36 3.14 -11.99
C HIS A 62 -4.24 4.37 -11.08
N ALA A 63 -5.34 4.81 -10.46
CA ALA A 63 -5.35 6.01 -9.61
C ALA A 63 -4.47 5.87 -8.35
N THR A 64 -4.24 4.66 -7.84
CA THR A 64 -3.47 4.43 -6.60
C THR A 64 -2.03 3.97 -6.82
N TYR A 65 -1.74 3.31 -7.94
CA TYR A 65 -0.41 2.78 -8.23
C TYR A 65 0.33 3.56 -9.33
N GLU A 66 -0.37 4.19 -10.28
CA GLU A 66 0.25 4.93 -11.39
C GLU A 66 0.30 6.46 -11.22
N ALA A 67 -0.44 7.04 -10.26
CA ALA A 67 -0.45 8.48 -10.00
C ALA A 67 0.86 9.02 -9.35
N ARG A 68 2.02 8.57 -9.82
CA ARG A 68 3.34 8.87 -9.27
C ARG A 68 4.14 9.84 -10.13
#